data_AF-A0AAE1CBY0-F1
#
_entry.id   AF-A0AAE1CBY0-F1
#
_cell.length_a   1.000
_cell.length_b   1.000
_cell.length_c   1.000
_cell.angle_alpha   90.00
_cell.angle_beta   90.00
_cell.angle_gamma   90.00
#
_symmetry.space_group_name_H-M   'P 1'
#
loop_
_entity.id
_entity.type
_entity.pdbx_description
1 polymer ?
#
loop_
_entity_poly.entity_id
_entity_poly.type
_entity_poly.pdbx_seq_one_letter_code
_entity_poly.pdbx_strand_id
1 'polypeptide(L)'
;MEILAATDGYHRLSPNATGVIFSTTTTITTHTSSDSVPPGTPSHSTQPGGTAIIDIRSSDASPLANLDTQILDGLLQPHGSKFLPALLLWDEKGQELYDEILTTPHYYPYRIENELISQRITEIATTIAASETTMLVELGAGSMVKTAQLLAALDSRLSSSLVYYALDVDLAQLESSLALLKQRTSLRHITLRGLHGTYEDGAKWLARPEAAVYRKTLVWLGSSMANVSEHEAGELLGSFVTAPDIGAPQNLAGFLVAVDGCQDAARIQLAYDVPGGQSRRWVLYGLEAARRQLGGGDDDAVVEQFFAAQNWRFDGRWEPDTRRYENYLVPTRQLSATIRGTVLRLEQNERVRILGSGKWASSDVARISAKQGLEIQDFWKSPELDYSIYWLQPILRRHDSGVDMAGISEGGEEDCLKSASM
;
A
#
# COMPACT_ATOMS: atom_id res chain seq x y z
N MET A 1 16.39 11.95 -47.10
CA MET A 1 15.46 10.84 -47.39
C MET A 1 14.67 10.60 -46.12
N GLU A 2 13.74 11.44 -45.66
CA GLU A 2 12.59 12.12 -46.31
C GLU A 2 11.82 11.28 -47.31
N ILE A 3 10.48 11.23 -47.41
CA ILE A 3 9.25 11.64 -46.67
C ILE A 3 8.12 10.84 -47.38
N LEU A 4 6.95 10.67 -46.74
CA LEU A 4 5.55 10.53 -47.26
C LEU A 4 4.86 9.26 -46.71
N ALA A 5 3.91 9.26 -45.78
CA ALA A 5 2.68 10.06 -45.53
C ALA A 5 1.53 9.81 -46.53
N ALA A 6 0.36 9.39 -46.00
CA ALA A 6 -1.05 9.77 -46.35
C ALA A 6 -2.06 8.62 -46.04
N THR A 7 -2.93 8.73 -45.01
CA THR A 7 -4.38 9.12 -45.00
C THR A 7 -5.34 7.99 -45.50
N ASP A 8 -6.56 7.69 -45.02
CA ASP A 8 -7.71 8.36 -44.36
C ASP A 8 -8.44 7.29 -43.47
N GLY A 9 -9.34 7.52 -42.50
CA GLY A 9 -10.33 8.58 -42.27
C GLY A 9 -11.77 8.03 -42.48
N TYR A 10 -12.53 7.75 -41.40
CA TYR A 10 -14.01 7.71 -41.43
C TYR A 10 -14.62 8.13 -40.09
N HIS A 11 -15.47 9.16 -40.15
CA HIS A 11 -16.29 9.76 -39.10
C HIS A 11 -17.78 9.40 -39.30
N ARG A 12 -18.56 9.42 -38.19
CA ARG A 12 -19.92 10.01 -37.97
C ARG A 12 -20.84 9.08 -37.14
N LEU A 13 -21.22 9.44 -35.91
CA LEU A 13 -22.33 10.32 -35.42
C LEU A 13 -23.63 9.56 -35.05
N SER A 14 -24.14 9.83 -33.84
CA SER A 14 -25.42 9.41 -33.22
C SER A 14 -26.69 9.81 -34.00
N PRO A 15 -27.87 9.33 -33.56
CA PRO A 15 -28.83 10.28 -32.96
C PRO A 15 -29.70 9.77 -31.77
N ASN A 16 -30.27 10.77 -31.09
CA ASN A 16 -31.18 10.87 -29.94
C ASN A 16 -32.43 9.97 -29.84
N ALA A 17 -32.93 9.81 -28.61
CA ALA A 17 -34.35 9.98 -28.20
C ALA A 17 -34.45 10.23 -26.67
N THR A 18 -34.79 11.45 -26.20
CA THR A 18 -36.08 11.85 -25.54
C THR A 18 -36.68 10.77 -24.63
N GLY A 19 -36.94 10.93 -23.32
CA GLY A 19 -37.26 12.09 -22.49
C GLY A 19 -38.58 11.80 -21.78
N VAL A 20 -38.59 11.60 -20.46
CA VAL A 20 -39.82 11.69 -19.63
C VAL A 20 -39.45 12.25 -18.25
N ILE A 21 -40.02 13.43 -17.98
CA ILE A 21 -40.05 14.11 -16.70
C ILE A 21 -41.29 13.59 -15.95
N PHE A 22 -41.12 13.10 -14.73
CA PHE A 22 -42.22 13.01 -13.77
C PHE A 22 -41.94 13.93 -12.58
N SER A 23 -42.71 15.01 -12.56
CA SER A 23 -42.94 15.88 -11.41
C SER A 23 -44.03 15.24 -10.56
N THR A 24 -43.74 14.93 -9.30
CA THR A 24 -44.77 14.73 -8.27
C THR A 24 -44.40 15.51 -7.03
N THR A 25 -45.07 16.65 -6.89
CA THR A 25 -45.26 17.38 -5.64
C THR A 25 -46.00 16.49 -4.66
N THR A 26 -45.47 16.27 -3.45
CA THR A 26 -46.31 15.80 -2.32
C THR A 26 -45.83 16.43 -1.01
N THR A 27 -46.72 17.29 -0.53
CA THR A 27 -47.02 17.83 0.79
C THR A 27 -46.23 17.32 2.01
N ILE A 28 -45.75 18.30 2.78
CA ILE A 28 -45.27 18.19 4.16
C ILE A 28 -46.41 17.73 5.07
N THR A 29 -46.23 16.61 5.77
CA THR A 29 -47.02 16.26 6.95
C THR A 29 -46.07 15.89 8.08
N THR A 30 -46.11 16.67 9.16
CA THR A 30 -45.42 16.44 10.42
C THR A 30 -45.99 15.22 11.13
N HIS A 31 -45.17 14.22 11.44
CA HIS A 31 -45.45 13.28 12.54
C HIS A 31 -44.16 12.86 13.25
N THR A 32 -44.24 12.94 14.58
CA THR A 32 -43.24 12.62 15.59
C THR A 32 -43.10 11.10 15.82
N SER A 33 -41.90 10.69 16.25
CA SER A 33 -41.56 9.52 17.07
C SER A 33 -41.08 8.21 16.40
N SER A 34 -39.98 7.73 17.01
CA SER A 34 -39.46 6.37 17.19
C SER A 34 -38.59 5.70 16.10
N ASP A 35 -37.36 5.41 16.53
CA ASP A 35 -36.37 4.42 16.12
C ASP A 35 -36.57 3.71 14.77
N SER A 36 -35.69 3.98 13.82
CA SER A 36 -35.42 3.08 12.71
C SER A 36 -33.93 3.09 12.33
N VAL A 37 -33.35 1.90 12.39
CA VAL A 37 -31.99 1.53 11.98
C VAL A 37 -31.88 1.66 10.44
N PRO A 38 -30.81 2.23 9.87
CA PRO A 38 -30.63 2.28 8.43
C PRO A 38 -30.15 0.91 7.87
N PRO A 39 -30.54 0.54 6.64
CA PRO A 39 -30.18 -0.74 6.04
C PRO A 39 -28.78 -0.71 5.43
N GLY A 40 -28.03 -1.82 5.58
CA GLY A 40 -26.76 -2.08 4.91
C GLY A 40 -25.52 -2.01 5.81
N THR A 41 -25.47 -2.85 6.84
CA THR A 41 -24.29 -2.96 7.72
C THR A 41 -23.27 -3.93 7.09
N PRO A 42 -21.97 -3.57 6.97
CA PRO A 42 -20.92 -4.57 6.79
C PRO A 42 -20.96 -5.54 7.97
N SER A 43 -20.70 -6.83 7.72
CA SER A 43 -20.65 -7.83 8.78
C SER A 43 -19.61 -7.44 9.84
N HIS A 44 -20.06 -7.05 11.03
CA HIS A 44 -19.20 -6.83 12.19
C HIS A 44 -18.90 -8.20 12.83
N SER A 45 -17.67 -8.70 12.73
CA SER A 45 -17.21 -9.71 13.70
C SER A 45 -16.96 -8.96 15.02
N THR A 46 -17.82 -9.20 16.00
CA THR A 46 -17.62 -8.68 17.35
C THR A 46 -17.61 -9.85 18.31
N GLN A 47 -16.41 -10.33 18.65
CA GLN A 47 -16.25 -11.09 19.88
C GLN A 47 -16.46 -10.14 21.06
N PRO A 48 -17.23 -10.51 22.10
CA PRO A 48 -17.48 -9.63 23.24
C PRO A 48 -16.16 -9.29 23.95
N GLY A 49 -15.78 -8.00 23.92
CA GLY A 49 -14.53 -7.47 24.49
C GLY A 49 -13.40 -7.21 23.47
N GLY A 50 -13.58 -7.62 22.22
CA GLY A 50 -12.62 -7.44 21.12
C GLY A 50 -12.61 -6.03 20.54
N THR A 51 -11.49 -5.66 19.90
CA THR A 51 -11.36 -4.44 19.11
C THR A 51 -12.26 -4.54 17.87
N ALA A 52 -13.02 -3.49 17.55
CA ALA A 52 -13.96 -3.52 16.41
C ALA A 52 -13.22 -3.58 15.07
N ILE A 53 -13.54 -4.57 14.23
CA ILE A 53 -13.03 -4.72 12.86
C ILE A 53 -14.18 -4.49 11.87
N ILE A 54 -13.88 -3.75 10.81
CA ILE A 54 -14.81 -3.47 9.71
C ILE A 54 -14.31 -4.23 8.49
N ASP A 55 -15.13 -5.10 7.92
CA ASP A 55 -14.87 -5.66 6.60
C ASP A 55 -15.15 -4.59 5.54
N ILE A 56 -14.11 -4.15 4.86
CA ILE A 56 -14.18 -3.09 3.85
C ILE A 56 -14.02 -3.63 2.43
N ARG A 57 -13.85 -4.94 2.28
CA ARG A 57 -13.71 -5.58 0.96
C ARG A 57 -14.99 -5.38 0.18
N SER A 58 -14.84 -4.97 -1.07
CA SER A 58 -15.93 -5.00 -2.04
C SER A 58 -16.08 -6.42 -2.60
N SER A 59 -17.28 -7.01 -2.53
CA SER A 59 -17.50 -8.43 -2.85
C SER A 59 -17.04 -8.83 -4.26
N ASP A 60 -17.13 -7.90 -5.22
CA ASP A 60 -16.89 -8.21 -6.63
C ASP A 60 -15.65 -7.50 -7.19
N ALA A 61 -15.04 -6.57 -6.45
CA ALA A 61 -13.92 -5.74 -6.91
C ALA A 61 -12.70 -5.74 -5.97
N SER A 62 -12.77 -6.44 -4.83
CA SER A 62 -11.61 -6.58 -3.96
C SER A 62 -10.60 -7.54 -4.60
N PRO A 63 -9.30 -7.21 -4.61
CA PRO A 63 -8.25 -8.15 -5.02
C PRO A 63 -8.24 -9.47 -4.22
N LEU A 64 -8.86 -9.50 -3.03
CA LEU A 64 -9.00 -10.74 -2.27
C LEU A 64 -10.11 -11.66 -2.81
N ALA A 65 -11.13 -11.09 -3.48
CA ALA A 65 -12.28 -11.84 -3.98
C ALA A 65 -11.99 -12.59 -5.29
N ASN A 66 -11.01 -12.14 -6.08
CA ASN A 66 -10.66 -12.69 -7.40
C ASN A 66 -9.24 -13.30 -7.45
N LEU A 67 -8.73 -13.75 -6.30
CA LEU A 67 -7.35 -14.25 -6.18
C LEU A 67 -7.09 -15.48 -7.06
N ASP A 68 -8.10 -16.32 -7.27
CA ASP A 68 -8.03 -17.46 -8.20
C ASP A 68 -7.78 -17.02 -9.64
N THR A 69 -8.50 -16.00 -10.10
CA THR A 69 -8.36 -15.40 -11.43
C THR A 69 -6.98 -14.76 -11.56
N GLN A 70 -6.52 -14.02 -10.54
CA GLN A 70 -5.18 -13.44 -10.54
C GLN A 70 -4.06 -14.48 -10.66
N ILE A 71 -4.20 -15.64 -10.00
CA ILE A 71 -3.24 -16.75 -10.13
C ILE A 71 -3.20 -17.24 -11.58
N LEU A 72 -4.37 -17.53 -12.17
CA LEU A 72 -4.46 -18.05 -13.53
C LEU A 72 -3.93 -17.04 -14.55
N ASP A 73 -4.37 -15.78 -14.47
CA ASP A 73 -3.94 -14.70 -15.36
C ASP A 73 -2.44 -14.40 -15.24
N GLY A 74 -1.90 -14.47 -14.03
CA GLY A 74 -0.48 -14.31 -13.75
C GLY A 74 0.37 -15.42 -14.38
N LEU A 75 -0.13 -16.66 -14.36
CA LEU A 75 0.51 -17.81 -14.99
C LEU A 75 0.30 -17.88 -16.50
N LEU A 76 -0.70 -17.17 -17.05
CA LEU A 76 -0.96 -17.04 -18.49
C LEU A 76 -0.09 -15.96 -19.17
N GLN A 77 0.53 -15.07 -18.39
CA GLN A 77 1.40 -14.03 -18.97
C GLN A 77 2.49 -14.63 -19.87
N PRO A 78 3.00 -13.86 -20.86
CA PRO A 78 4.10 -14.29 -21.70
C PRO A 78 5.34 -14.68 -20.88
N HIS A 79 6.19 -15.51 -21.48
CA HIS A 79 7.46 -15.91 -20.86
C HIS A 79 8.28 -14.69 -20.44
N GLY A 80 8.76 -14.69 -19.20
CA GLY A 80 9.48 -13.57 -18.59
C GLY A 80 8.59 -12.55 -17.85
N SER A 81 7.27 -12.63 -17.98
CA SER A 81 6.30 -11.76 -17.30
C SER A 81 5.33 -12.52 -16.38
N LYS A 82 5.50 -13.83 -16.22
CA LYS A 82 4.66 -14.66 -15.35
C LYS A 82 4.83 -14.31 -13.89
N PHE A 83 3.71 -14.31 -13.15
CA PHE A 83 3.72 -14.05 -11.73
C PHE A 83 2.65 -14.85 -10.97
N LEU A 84 2.84 -14.94 -9.66
CA LEU A 84 1.81 -15.28 -8.68
C LEU A 84 1.55 -14.07 -7.79
N PRO A 85 0.30 -13.82 -7.38
CA PRO A 85 -0.03 -12.66 -6.55
C PRO A 85 0.62 -12.79 -5.17
N ALA A 86 1.27 -11.71 -4.72
CA ALA A 86 1.93 -11.66 -3.41
C ALA A 86 0.96 -11.89 -2.23
N LEU A 87 -0.34 -11.66 -2.43
CA LEU A 87 -1.40 -11.96 -1.45
C LEU A 87 -1.38 -13.41 -0.94
N LEU A 88 -0.85 -14.34 -1.74
CA LEU A 88 -0.66 -15.74 -1.33
C LEU A 88 0.31 -15.93 -0.16
N LEU A 89 1.14 -14.92 0.15
CA LEU A 89 2.15 -14.97 1.21
C LEU A 89 1.67 -14.39 2.54
N TRP A 90 0.44 -13.85 2.59
CA TRP A 90 -0.03 -12.99 3.68
C TRP A 90 -1.30 -13.51 4.38
N ASP A 91 -1.51 -14.82 4.37
CA ASP A 91 -2.45 -15.43 5.32
C ASP A 91 -1.76 -15.69 6.67
N GLU A 92 -2.51 -16.16 7.68
CA GLU A 92 -1.97 -16.50 9.01
C GLU A 92 -0.66 -17.29 8.95
N LYS A 93 -0.60 -18.35 8.13
CA LYS A 93 0.60 -19.19 8.05
C LYS A 93 1.76 -18.50 7.33
N GLY A 94 1.47 -17.75 6.27
CA GLY A 94 2.44 -16.92 5.58
C GLY A 94 3.06 -15.87 6.49
N GLN A 95 2.26 -15.23 7.35
CA GLN A 95 2.75 -14.27 8.34
C GLN A 95 3.65 -14.94 9.38
N GLU A 96 3.29 -16.10 9.92
CA GLU A 96 4.17 -16.85 10.86
C GLU A 96 5.56 -17.12 10.25
N LEU A 97 5.59 -17.57 8.99
CA LEU A 97 6.84 -17.84 8.27
C LEU A 97 7.63 -16.55 7.99
N TYR A 98 6.95 -15.44 7.72
CA TYR A 98 7.60 -14.13 7.56
C TYR A 98 8.19 -13.65 8.89
N ASP A 99 7.50 -13.84 10.01
CA ASP A 99 8.00 -13.49 11.34
C ASP A 99 9.29 -14.24 11.69
N GLU A 100 9.47 -15.50 11.23
CA GLU A 100 10.76 -16.21 11.34
C GLU A 100 11.90 -15.42 10.66
N ILE A 101 11.65 -14.80 9.51
CA ILE A 101 12.63 -13.98 8.77
C ILE A 101 13.00 -12.73 9.59
N LEU A 102 12.00 -12.07 10.19
CA LEU A 102 12.18 -10.85 10.98
C LEU A 102 13.09 -11.06 12.20
N THR A 103 13.09 -12.27 12.76
CA THR A 103 13.95 -12.62 13.91
C THR A 103 15.39 -12.96 13.52
N THR A 104 15.69 -13.09 12.23
CA THR A 104 17.06 -13.37 11.79
C THR A 104 17.95 -12.13 11.91
N PRO A 105 19.24 -12.28 12.27
CA PRO A 105 20.17 -11.14 12.33
C PRO A 105 20.51 -10.58 10.94
N HIS A 106 20.16 -11.31 9.87
CA HIS A 106 20.50 -10.97 8.50
C HIS A 106 19.47 -10.05 7.84
N TYR A 107 18.19 -10.13 8.25
CA TYR A 107 17.14 -9.27 7.73
C TYR A 107 17.21 -7.87 8.35
N TYR A 108 18.20 -7.08 7.90
CA TYR A 108 18.45 -5.74 8.41
C TYR A 108 17.25 -4.78 8.31
N PRO A 109 16.34 -4.81 7.32
CA PRO A 109 15.30 -3.78 7.20
C PRO A 109 14.45 -3.66 8.47
N TYR A 110 14.07 -4.81 9.05
CA TYR A 110 13.29 -4.84 10.28
C TYR A 110 14.05 -4.25 11.47
N ARG A 111 15.30 -4.69 11.68
CA ARG A 111 16.13 -4.20 12.80
C ARG A 111 16.37 -2.69 12.70
N ILE A 112 16.80 -2.23 11.52
CA ILE A 112 17.13 -0.82 11.28
C ILE A 112 15.91 0.06 11.49
N GLU A 113 14.74 -0.33 10.99
CA GLU A 113 13.53 0.45 11.17
C GLU A 113 13.10 0.51 12.65
N ASN A 114 13.16 -0.61 13.38
CA ASN A 114 12.86 -0.62 14.81
C ASN A 114 13.79 0.31 15.59
N GLU A 115 15.10 0.23 15.34
CA GLU A 115 16.09 1.09 15.99
C GLU A 115 15.84 2.58 15.66
N LEU A 116 15.57 2.88 14.40
CA LEU A 116 15.31 4.24 13.95
C LEU A 116 14.03 4.81 14.57
N ILE A 117 12.93 4.03 14.61
CA ILE A 117 11.68 4.40 15.29
C ILE A 117 11.97 4.67 16.76
N SER A 118 12.64 3.76 17.48
CA SER A 118 12.96 3.94 18.90
C SER A 118 13.79 5.20 19.16
N GLN A 119 14.77 5.51 18.32
CA GLN A 119 15.62 6.70 18.45
C GLN A 119 14.88 8.01 18.16
N ARG A 120 13.92 7.99 17.23
CA ARG A 120 13.24 9.20 16.70
C ARG A 120 11.78 9.30 17.11
N ILE A 121 11.32 8.42 18.01
CA ILE A 121 9.92 8.27 18.36
C ILE A 121 9.28 9.58 18.86
N THR A 122 10.04 10.38 19.59
CA THR A 122 9.59 11.68 20.10
C THR A 122 9.35 12.68 18.98
N GLU A 123 10.26 12.75 18.00
CA GLU A 123 10.16 13.64 16.86
C GLU A 123 8.98 13.21 15.98
N ILE A 124 8.92 11.93 15.60
CA ILE A 124 7.84 11.35 14.78
C ILE A 124 6.46 11.61 15.41
N ALA A 125 6.30 11.29 16.71
CA ALA A 125 5.03 11.48 17.40
C ALA A 125 4.65 12.96 17.52
N THR A 126 5.64 13.86 17.65
CA THR A 126 5.40 15.31 17.69
C THR A 126 4.93 15.82 16.33
N THR A 127 5.54 15.36 15.24
CA THR A 127 5.13 15.71 13.87
C THR A 127 3.69 15.29 13.59
N ILE A 128 3.30 14.07 13.97
CA ILE A 128 1.90 13.60 13.80
C ILE A 128 0.94 14.36 14.72
N ALA A 129 1.30 14.63 15.97
CA ALA A 129 0.44 15.38 16.88
C ALA A 129 0.21 16.83 16.40
N ALA A 130 1.23 17.46 15.82
CA ALA A 130 1.15 18.80 15.27
C ALA A 130 0.32 18.89 13.97
N SER A 131 0.02 17.77 13.31
CA SER A 131 -0.74 17.76 12.06
C SER A 131 -2.26 17.72 12.23
N GLU A 132 -2.76 17.91 13.46
CA GLU A 132 -4.20 17.90 13.82
C GLU A 132 -4.90 16.59 13.41
N THR A 133 -4.15 15.49 13.41
CA THR A 133 -4.65 14.17 13.00
C THR A 133 -5.70 13.67 13.97
N THR A 134 -6.86 13.27 13.43
CA THR A 134 -7.96 12.65 14.19
C THR A 134 -8.19 11.19 13.81
N MET A 135 -7.61 10.73 12.69
CA MET A 135 -7.60 9.34 12.26
C MET A 135 -6.20 8.94 11.79
N LEU A 136 -5.65 7.90 12.39
CA LEU A 136 -4.37 7.29 11.99
C LEU A 136 -4.67 5.93 11.36
N VAL A 137 -4.23 5.69 10.14
CA VAL A 137 -4.46 4.40 9.45
C VAL A 137 -3.12 3.79 9.10
N GLU A 138 -2.85 2.58 9.57
CA GLU A 138 -1.64 1.83 9.22
C GLU A 138 -1.94 0.85 8.09
N LEU A 139 -1.20 0.98 6.99
CA LEU A 139 -1.33 0.18 5.79
C LEU A 139 -0.45 -1.07 5.89
N GLY A 140 -1.07 -2.25 6.03
CA GLY A 140 -0.35 -3.52 6.21
C GLY A 140 0.23 -3.59 7.62
N ALA A 141 -0.65 -3.62 8.62
CA ALA A 141 -0.30 -3.44 10.02
C ALA A 141 0.51 -4.62 10.61
N GLY A 142 0.37 -5.82 10.06
CA GLY A 142 1.11 -7.01 10.49
C GLY A 142 1.04 -7.21 12.01
N SER A 143 2.18 -7.53 12.65
CA SER A 143 2.25 -7.82 14.09
C SER A 143 2.23 -6.58 15.02
N MET A 144 2.19 -5.36 14.47
CA MET A 144 2.08 -4.08 15.19
C MET A 144 3.10 -3.87 16.34
N VAL A 145 4.24 -4.56 16.30
CA VAL A 145 5.29 -4.44 17.35
C VAL A 145 5.86 -3.02 17.39
N LYS A 146 6.21 -2.46 16.22
CA LYS A 146 6.69 -1.07 16.06
C LYS A 146 5.59 -0.06 16.38
N THR A 147 4.39 -0.35 15.93
CA THR A 147 3.18 0.47 16.11
C THR A 147 2.90 0.74 17.58
N ALA A 148 3.07 -0.25 18.46
CA ALA A 148 2.86 -0.08 19.89
C ALA A 148 3.68 1.08 20.49
N GLN A 149 4.95 1.24 20.07
CA GLN A 149 5.81 2.32 20.53
C GLN A 149 5.34 3.68 19.98
N LEU A 150 4.95 3.71 18.71
CA LEU A 150 4.43 4.92 18.05
C LEU A 150 3.15 5.41 18.71
N LEU A 151 2.17 4.52 18.92
CA LEU A 151 0.90 4.88 19.53
C LEU A 151 1.07 5.34 20.98
N ALA A 152 1.92 4.68 21.77
CA ALA A 152 2.19 5.12 23.14
C ALA A 152 2.81 6.53 23.20
N ALA A 153 3.79 6.81 22.33
CA ALA A 153 4.40 8.13 22.25
C ALA A 153 3.43 9.21 21.75
N LEU A 154 2.60 8.88 20.76
CA LEU A 154 1.58 9.78 20.23
C LEU A 154 0.50 10.07 21.28
N ASP A 155 -0.05 9.06 21.93
CA ASP A 155 -1.12 9.18 22.94
C ASP A 155 -0.77 10.17 24.06
N SER A 156 0.48 10.12 24.54
CA SER A 156 0.99 11.03 25.57
C SER A 156 1.05 12.51 25.17
N ARG A 157 0.94 12.81 23.87
CA ARG A 157 0.97 14.16 23.29
C ARG A 157 -0.40 14.66 22.85
N LEU A 158 -1.39 13.77 22.80
CA LEU A 158 -2.73 14.15 22.38
C LEU A 158 -3.48 14.83 23.52
N SER A 159 -4.26 15.85 23.17
CA SER A 159 -5.26 16.48 24.06
C SER A 159 -6.70 16.18 23.63
N SER A 160 -6.87 15.49 22.50
CA SER A 160 -8.17 15.11 21.91
C SER A 160 -8.13 13.65 21.47
N SER A 161 -9.32 13.05 21.30
CA SER A 161 -9.43 11.66 20.85
C SER A 161 -8.93 11.48 19.42
N LEU A 162 -8.26 10.35 19.19
CA LEU A 162 -7.82 9.88 17.87
C LEU A 162 -8.30 8.44 17.68
N VAL A 163 -8.65 8.07 16.45
CA VAL A 163 -8.95 6.67 16.11
C VAL A 163 -7.81 6.09 15.28
N TYR A 164 -7.21 5.00 15.77
CA TYR A 164 -6.23 4.22 15.02
C TYR A 164 -6.93 3.06 14.32
N TYR A 165 -6.67 2.90 13.02
CA TYR A 165 -7.12 1.78 12.20
C TYR A 165 -5.92 0.97 11.70
N ALA A 166 -5.86 -0.30 12.07
CA ALA A 166 -4.99 -1.27 11.41
C ALA A 166 -5.70 -1.80 10.15
N LEU A 167 -5.12 -1.58 8.96
CA LEU A 167 -5.61 -2.15 7.70
C LEU A 167 -4.76 -3.37 7.35
N ASP A 168 -5.40 -4.54 7.21
CA ASP A 168 -4.73 -5.77 6.82
C ASP A 168 -5.65 -6.72 6.05
N VAL A 169 -5.05 -7.67 5.32
CA VAL A 169 -5.74 -8.59 4.42
C VAL A 169 -6.16 -9.89 5.07
N ASP A 170 -5.52 -10.27 6.18
CA ASP A 170 -5.85 -11.48 6.94
C ASP A 170 -6.61 -11.12 8.23
N LEU A 171 -7.87 -11.57 8.30
CA LEU A 171 -8.75 -11.26 9.43
C LEU A 171 -8.26 -11.86 10.75
N ALA A 172 -7.76 -13.10 10.74
CA ALA A 172 -7.35 -13.81 11.96
C ALA A 172 -6.11 -13.15 12.57
N GLN A 173 -5.14 -12.81 11.72
CA GLN A 173 -3.94 -12.07 12.08
C GLN A 173 -4.29 -10.67 12.59
N LEU A 174 -5.22 -9.97 11.93
CA LEU A 174 -5.68 -8.64 12.35
C LEU A 174 -6.33 -8.69 13.75
N GLU A 175 -7.21 -9.66 13.99
CA GLU A 175 -7.83 -9.92 15.30
C GLU A 175 -6.79 -10.17 16.39
N SER A 176 -5.86 -11.10 16.14
CA SER A 176 -4.79 -11.47 17.07
C SER A 176 -3.86 -10.28 17.37
N SER A 177 -3.43 -9.56 16.33
CA SER A 177 -2.48 -8.44 16.47
C SER A 177 -3.09 -7.24 17.18
N LEU A 178 -4.36 -6.91 16.93
CA LEU A 178 -5.07 -5.87 17.68
C LEU A 178 -5.26 -6.23 19.16
N ALA A 179 -5.52 -7.50 19.47
CA ALA A 179 -5.61 -7.97 20.85
C ALA A 179 -4.26 -7.83 21.57
N LEU A 180 -3.16 -8.22 20.93
CA LEU A 180 -1.80 -8.07 21.46
C LEU A 180 -1.40 -6.59 21.60
N LEU A 181 -1.73 -5.75 20.63
CA LEU A 181 -1.47 -4.30 20.69
C LEU A 181 -2.17 -3.67 21.89
N LYS A 182 -3.44 -4.03 22.13
CA LYS A 182 -4.21 -3.57 23.30
C LYS A 182 -3.58 -4.01 24.62
N GLN A 183 -2.99 -5.21 24.69
CA GLN A 183 -2.29 -5.69 25.89
C GLN A 183 -0.94 -5.00 26.10
N ARG A 184 -0.23 -4.64 25.02
CA ARG A 184 1.09 -4.00 25.06
C ARG A 184 1.04 -2.50 25.35
N THR A 185 -0.13 -1.88 25.25
CA THR A 185 -0.28 -0.42 25.35
C THR A 185 -1.30 -0.03 26.43
N SER A 186 -1.19 1.20 26.92
CA SER A 186 -2.15 1.83 27.84
C SER A 186 -2.55 3.19 27.30
N LEU A 187 -3.39 3.16 26.26
CA LEU A 187 -3.80 4.35 25.50
C LEU A 187 -5.00 5.01 26.17
N ARG A 188 -4.93 6.34 26.34
CA ARG A 188 -5.99 7.16 26.95
C ARG A 188 -6.84 7.89 25.92
N HIS A 189 -6.22 8.31 24.83
CA HIS A 189 -6.81 9.16 23.79
C HIS A 189 -7.01 8.41 22.47
N ILE A 190 -6.27 7.31 22.26
CA ILE A 190 -6.34 6.52 21.03
C ILE A 190 -7.30 5.34 21.17
N THR A 191 -8.31 5.30 20.31
CA THR A 191 -9.20 4.14 20.14
C THR A 191 -8.68 3.23 19.04
N LEU A 192 -8.46 1.95 19.33
CA LEU A 192 -8.04 0.95 18.34
C LEU A 192 -9.24 0.42 17.55
N ARG A 193 -9.06 0.23 16.24
CA ARG A 193 -9.99 -0.43 15.30
C ARG A 193 -9.21 -1.17 14.21
N GLY A 194 -9.88 -2.07 13.51
CA GLY A 194 -9.32 -2.74 12.33
C GLY A 194 -10.17 -2.51 11.08
N LEU A 195 -9.51 -2.57 9.92
CA LEU A 195 -10.10 -2.63 8.59
C LEU A 195 -9.59 -3.90 7.92
N HIS A 196 -10.50 -4.78 7.54
CA HIS A 196 -10.16 -6.00 6.80
C HIS A 196 -10.34 -5.74 5.31
N GLY A 197 -9.23 -5.73 4.57
CA GLY A 197 -9.21 -5.48 3.13
C GLY A 197 -7.83 -5.09 2.60
N THR A 198 -7.79 -4.82 1.30
CA THR A 198 -6.57 -4.37 0.59
C THR A 198 -6.31 -2.87 0.77
N TYR A 199 -5.17 -2.39 0.29
CA TYR A 199 -4.87 -0.95 0.27
C TYR A 199 -5.89 -0.18 -0.56
N GLU A 200 -6.31 -0.75 -1.69
CA GLU A 200 -7.31 -0.22 -2.60
C GLU A 200 -8.70 -0.18 -1.95
N ASP A 201 -9.08 -1.23 -1.22
CA ASP A 201 -10.31 -1.23 -0.42
C ASP A 201 -10.25 -0.12 0.65
N GLY A 202 -9.09 0.05 1.29
CA GLY A 202 -8.83 1.10 2.28
C GLY A 202 -9.00 2.51 1.71
N ALA A 203 -8.42 2.77 0.54
CA ALA A 203 -8.55 4.05 -0.15
C ALA A 203 -10.02 4.37 -0.48
N LYS A 204 -10.79 3.39 -0.97
CA LYS A 204 -12.23 3.54 -1.23
C LYS A 204 -13.03 3.77 0.05
N TRP A 205 -12.71 3.07 1.13
CA TRP A 205 -13.40 3.23 2.41
C TRP A 205 -13.14 4.61 3.02
N LEU A 206 -11.90 5.11 2.98
CA LEU A 206 -11.54 6.43 3.50
C LEU A 206 -12.17 7.60 2.73
N ALA A 207 -12.55 7.36 1.48
CA ALA A 207 -13.28 8.31 0.64
C ALA A 207 -14.78 8.44 0.98
N ARG A 208 -15.35 7.51 1.76
CA ARG A 208 -16.77 7.56 2.12
C ARG A 208 -17.07 8.77 3.02
N PRO A 209 -18.26 9.39 2.95
CA PRO A 209 -18.59 10.60 3.71
C PRO A 209 -18.29 10.49 5.20
N GLU A 210 -18.58 9.34 5.82
CA GLU A 210 -18.33 9.07 7.23
C GLU A 210 -16.85 9.06 7.61
N ALA A 211 -15.95 8.71 6.70
CA ALA A 211 -14.50 8.72 6.92
C ALA A 211 -13.85 10.02 6.41
N ALA A 212 -14.41 10.64 5.36
CA ALA A 212 -13.91 11.84 4.71
C ALA A 212 -13.77 13.03 5.67
N VAL A 213 -14.64 13.13 6.68
CA VAL A 213 -14.62 14.20 7.70
C VAL A 213 -13.38 14.20 8.58
N TYR A 214 -12.71 13.05 8.77
CA TYR A 214 -11.54 12.96 9.63
C TYR A 214 -10.30 13.54 8.94
N ARG A 215 -9.41 14.12 9.74
CA ARG A 215 -8.09 14.56 9.30
C ARG A 215 -7.12 13.38 9.45
N LYS A 216 -6.62 12.89 8.33
CA LYS A 216 -6.04 11.54 8.24
C LYS A 216 -4.52 11.58 8.16
N THR A 217 -3.86 10.72 8.93
CA THR A 217 -2.47 10.35 8.70
C THR A 217 -2.41 8.88 8.32
N LEU A 218 -1.69 8.57 7.25
CA LEU A 218 -1.46 7.20 6.80
C LEU A 218 -0.05 6.78 7.23
N VAL A 219 0.11 5.56 7.72
CA VAL A 219 1.40 5.00 8.15
C VAL A 219 1.70 3.80 7.28
N TRP A 220 2.83 3.79 6.59
CA TRP A 220 3.25 2.72 5.69
C TRP A 220 4.71 2.35 5.94
N LEU A 221 4.91 1.45 6.91
CA LEU A 221 6.23 1.06 7.41
C LEU A 221 6.73 -0.23 6.73
N GLY A 222 7.96 -0.64 7.07
CA GLY A 222 8.57 -1.88 6.60
C GLY A 222 9.06 -1.85 5.16
N SER A 223 9.20 -0.66 4.57
CA SER A 223 9.50 -0.50 3.14
C SER A 223 8.46 -1.14 2.21
N SER A 224 7.24 -1.39 2.71
CA SER A 224 6.18 -2.10 1.99
C SER A 224 5.70 -1.36 0.74
N MET A 225 5.77 -0.03 0.73
CA MET A 225 5.51 0.78 -0.47
C MET A 225 6.40 0.38 -1.65
N ALA A 226 7.63 -0.10 -1.37
CA ALA A 226 8.57 -0.52 -2.39
C ALA A 226 8.36 -1.97 -2.88
N ASN A 227 7.36 -2.69 -2.37
CA ASN A 227 7.07 -4.05 -2.85
C ASN A 227 6.45 -4.06 -4.25
N VAL A 228 5.76 -2.97 -4.61
CA VAL A 228 5.20 -2.75 -5.95
C VAL A 228 6.14 -1.86 -6.80
N SER A 229 5.80 -1.64 -8.07
CA SER A 229 6.52 -0.70 -8.91
C SER A 229 6.34 0.74 -8.41
N GLU A 230 7.24 1.64 -8.80
CA GLU A 230 7.14 3.06 -8.45
C GLU A 230 5.84 3.70 -8.96
N HIS A 231 5.34 3.23 -10.11
CA HIS A 231 4.07 3.68 -10.67
C HIS A 231 2.91 3.26 -9.79
N GLU A 232 2.81 1.97 -9.46
CA GLU A 232 1.76 1.44 -8.58
C GLU A 232 1.77 2.08 -7.19
N ALA A 233 2.96 2.28 -6.60
CA ALA A 233 3.10 3.00 -5.34
C ALA A 233 2.62 4.45 -5.44
N GLY A 234 2.93 5.13 -6.54
CA GLY A 234 2.41 6.46 -6.84
C GLY A 234 0.88 6.48 -6.93
N GLU A 235 0.28 5.58 -7.70
CA GLU A 235 -1.18 5.48 -7.82
C GLU A 235 -1.85 5.19 -6.47
N LEU A 236 -1.27 4.30 -5.66
CA LEU A 236 -1.75 4.03 -4.30
C LEU A 236 -1.67 5.29 -3.42
N LEU A 237 -0.54 6.01 -3.40
CA LEU A 237 -0.45 7.29 -2.68
C LEU A 237 -1.51 8.28 -3.17
N GLY A 238 -1.67 8.43 -4.49
CA GLY A 238 -2.67 9.29 -5.11
C GLY A 238 -4.09 8.94 -4.70
N SER A 239 -4.39 7.64 -4.57
CA SER A 239 -5.70 7.12 -4.15
C SER A 239 -6.08 7.47 -2.71
N PHE A 240 -5.14 7.90 -1.87
CA PHE A 240 -5.39 8.43 -0.52
C PHE A 240 -5.34 9.97 -0.45
N VAL A 241 -4.81 10.63 -1.49
CA VAL A 241 -4.87 12.10 -1.64
C VAL A 241 -6.23 12.51 -2.20
N THR A 242 -6.63 11.84 -3.29
CA THR A 242 -7.85 12.09 -4.06
C THR A 242 -8.69 10.82 -4.10
N ALA A 243 -9.97 10.94 -3.77
CA ALA A 243 -10.90 9.82 -3.74
C ALA A 243 -11.04 9.19 -5.15
N PRO A 244 -10.80 7.87 -5.32
CA PRO A 244 -10.75 7.22 -6.63
C PRO A 244 -12.01 7.36 -7.49
N ASP A 245 -13.20 7.38 -6.87
CA ASP A 245 -14.46 7.35 -7.60
C ASP A 245 -15.10 8.73 -7.81
N ILE A 246 -14.77 9.69 -6.95
CA ILE A 246 -15.44 11.01 -6.91
C ILE A 246 -14.47 12.19 -7.13
N GLY A 247 -13.16 11.94 -7.17
CA GLY A 247 -12.16 12.98 -7.42
C GLY A 247 -12.02 14.02 -6.30
N ALA A 248 -12.60 13.78 -5.11
CA ALA A 248 -12.60 14.72 -4.00
C ALA A 248 -11.33 14.58 -3.12
N PRO A 249 -10.77 15.68 -2.58
CA PRO A 249 -9.70 15.61 -1.59
C PRO A 249 -10.12 14.85 -0.32
N GLN A 250 -9.22 14.05 0.26
CA GLN A 250 -9.55 13.18 1.39
C GLN A 250 -9.16 13.71 2.79
N ASN A 251 -9.05 15.04 2.95
CA ASN A 251 -8.65 15.68 4.23
C ASN A 251 -7.38 15.04 4.84
N LEU A 252 -6.39 14.83 3.98
CA LEU A 252 -5.13 14.20 4.31
C LEU A 252 -4.20 15.19 5.05
N ALA A 253 -3.71 14.80 6.22
CA ALA A 253 -2.69 15.53 6.98
C ALA A 253 -1.27 15.18 6.51
N GLY A 254 -1.03 13.91 6.17
CA GLY A 254 0.24 13.43 5.66
C GLY A 254 0.39 11.90 5.68
N PHE A 255 1.54 11.43 5.21
CA PHE A 255 1.97 10.05 5.30
C PHE A 255 3.26 9.94 6.12
N LEU A 256 3.35 8.91 6.95
CA LEU A 256 4.60 8.43 7.52
C LEU A 256 5.03 7.17 6.74
N VAL A 257 6.03 7.29 5.86
CA VAL A 257 6.44 6.20 4.97
C VAL A 257 7.88 5.81 5.23
N ALA A 258 8.14 4.54 5.47
CA ALA A 258 9.50 4.03 5.56
C ALA A 258 9.95 3.40 4.25
N VAL A 259 11.21 3.61 3.88
CA VAL A 259 11.78 3.13 2.63
C VAL A 259 13.24 2.73 2.83
N ASP A 260 13.58 1.54 2.35
CA ASP A 260 14.96 1.06 2.23
C ASP A 260 15.59 1.59 0.94
N GLY A 261 16.75 2.25 1.04
CA GLY A 261 17.55 2.75 -0.08
C GLY A 261 18.87 2.00 -0.29
N CYS A 262 19.15 0.96 0.49
CA CYS A 262 20.40 0.21 0.44
C CYS A 262 20.75 -0.26 -0.98
N GLN A 263 22.02 -0.11 -1.38
CA GLN A 263 22.55 -0.57 -2.67
C GLN A 263 23.67 -1.63 -2.52
N ASP A 264 23.96 -2.07 -1.30
CA ASP A 264 24.93 -3.13 -1.04
C ASP A 264 24.34 -4.48 -1.43
N ALA A 265 24.68 -4.95 -2.64
CA ALA A 265 24.16 -6.19 -3.21
C ALA A 265 24.36 -7.41 -2.30
N ALA A 266 25.51 -7.52 -1.61
CA ALA A 266 25.79 -8.66 -0.74
C ALA A 266 24.91 -8.63 0.50
N ARG A 267 24.73 -7.44 1.09
CA ARG A 267 23.86 -7.24 2.25
C ARG A 267 22.39 -7.47 1.91
N ILE A 268 21.94 -6.98 0.75
CA ILE A 268 20.58 -7.20 0.25
C ILE A 268 20.35 -8.69 0.00
N GLN A 269 21.24 -9.35 -0.75
CA GLN A 269 21.10 -10.78 -1.02
C GLN A 269 21.02 -11.60 0.27
N LEU A 270 21.88 -11.30 1.26
CA LEU A 270 21.89 -12.00 2.54
C LEU A 270 20.64 -11.74 3.38
N ALA A 271 20.05 -10.55 3.28
CA ALA A 271 18.82 -10.21 3.99
C ALA A 271 17.62 -10.98 3.43
N TYR A 272 17.53 -11.13 2.10
CA TYR A 272 16.35 -11.73 1.48
C TYR A 272 16.49 -13.21 1.13
N ASP A 273 17.71 -13.76 1.09
CA ASP A 273 17.96 -15.21 1.04
C ASP A 273 18.74 -15.66 2.28
N VAL A 274 18.06 -15.60 3.44
CA VAL A 274 18.72 -15.83 4.73
C VAL A 274 19.29 -17.26 4.81
N PRO A 275 20.48 -17.46 5.41
CA PRO A 275 21.18 -18.76 5.39
C PRO A 275 20.39 -19.93 5.96
N GLY A 276 19.52 -19.70 6.95
CA GLY A 276 18.67 -20.72 7.56
C GLY A 276 17.48 -21.17 6.69
N GLY A 277 17.34 -20.61 5.50
CA GLY A 277 16.32 -20.97 4.53
C GLY A 277 14.90 -20.49 4.85
N GLN A 278 14.71 -19.62 5.86
CA GLN A 278 13.41 -19.06 6.23
C GLN A 278 12.75 -18.38 5.02
N SER A 279 13.47 -17.51 4.31
CA SER A 279 12.96 -16.84 3.10
C SER A 279 12.53 -17.82 2.02
N ARG A 280 13.32 -18.89 1.81
CA ARG A 280 13.01 -19.92 0.82
C ARG A 280 11.73 -20.67 1.17
N ARG A 281 11.55 -21.03 2.45
CA ARG A 281 10.32 -21.67 2.95
C ARG A 281 9.11 -20.77 2.79
N TRP A 282 9.25 -19.49 3.16
CA TRP A 282 8.17 -18.52 3.02
C TRP A 282 7.75 -18.29 1.56
N VAL A 283 8.71 -18.13 0.64
CA VAL A 283 8.39 -17.97 -0.78
C VAL A 283 7.77 -19.23 -1.37
N LEU A 284 8.30 -20.42 -1.06
CA LEU A 284 7.74 -21.69 -1.53
C LEU A 284 6.35 -21.97 -0.93
N TYR A 285 6.03 -21.46 0.26
CA TYR A 285 4.69 -21.56 0.85
C TYR A 285 3.61 -20.93 -0.05
N GLY A 286 3.95 -19.92 -0.87
CA GLY A 286 3.02 -19.37 -1.86
C GLY A 286 2.43 -20.42 -2.82
N LEU A 287 3.15 -21.52 -3.09
CA LEU A 287 2.62 -22.65 -3.87
C LEU A 287 1.55 -23.43 -3.11
N GLU A 288 1.72 -23.62 -1.80
CA GLU A 288 0.74 -24.26 -0.94
C GLU A 288 -0.52 -23.39 -0.78
N ALA A 289 -0.34 -22.08 -0.63
CA ALA A 289 -1.45 -21.13 -0.65
C ALA A 289 -2.20 -21.15 -2.00
N ALA A 290 -1.48 -21.16 -3.13
CA ALA A 290 -2.10 -21.25 -4.46
C ALA A 290 -2.90 -22.55 -4.63
N ARG A 291 -2.35 -23.67 -4.13
CA ARG A 291 -3.02 -24.97 -4.12
C ARG A 291 -4.32 -24.95 -3.34
N ARG A 292 -4.34 -24.36 -2.14
CA ARG A 292 -5.58 -24.20 -1.35
C ARG A 292 -6.57 -23.26 -2.02
N GLN A 293 -6.10 -22.18 -2.64
CA GLN A 293 -6.94 -21.18 -3.30
C GLN A 293 -7.62 -21.74 -4.57
N LEU A 294 -6.90 -22.55 -5.35
CA LEU A 294 -7.40 -23.13 -6.60
C LEU A 294 -8.08 -24.50 -6.41
N GLY A 295 -7.75 -25.21 -5.33
CA GLY A 295 -8.35 -26.48 -4.97
C GLY A 295 -9.83 -26.37 -4.60
N GLY A 296 -10.47 -27.52 -4.46
CA GLY A 296 -11.90 -27.70 -4.32
C GLY A 296 -12.55 -28.05 -5.66
N GLY A 297 -12.69 -29.35 -5.95
CA GLY A 297 -13.50 -29.86 -7.06
C GLY A 297 -12.78 -30.89 -7.94
N ASP A 298 -13.19 -30.95 -9.21
CA ASP A 298 -12.71 -31.98 -10.15
C ASP A 298 -11.21 -31.82 -10.52
N ASP A 299 -10.64 -30.64 -10.31
CA ASP A 299 -9.24 -30.32 -10.66
C ASP A 299 -8.23 -30.60 -9.54
N ASP A 300 -8.66 -31.09 -8.37
CA ASP A 300 -7.82 -31.22 -7.17
C ASP A 300 -6.50 -31.96 -7.43
N ALA A 301 -6.57 -33.13 -8.07
CA ALA A 301 -5.38 -33.92 -8.37
C ALA A 301 -4.39 -33.18 -9.29
N VAL A 302 -4.91 -32.38 -10.23
CA VAL A 302 -4.10 -31.61 -11.19
C VAL A 302 -3.48 -30.40 -10.51
N VAL A 303 -4.24 -29.67 -9.68
CA VAL A 303 -3.75 -28.55 -8.88
C VAL A 303 -2.66 -29.02 -7.91
N GLU A 304 -2.91 -30.11 -7.19
CA GLU A 304 -1.95 -30.75 -6.30
C GLU A 304 -0.64 -31.07 -7.02
N GLN A 305 -0.72 -31.72 -8.19
CA GLN A 305 0.47 -32.09 -8.96
C GLN A 305 1.20 -30.85 -9.52
N PHE A 306 0.48 -29.83 -9.97
CA PHE A 306 1.07 -28.63 -10.59
C PHE A 306 1.86 -27.81 -9.56
N PHE A 307 1.28 -27.58 -8.38
CA PHE A 307 1.88 -26.78 -7.31
C PHE A 307 2.71 -27.58 -6.30
N ALA A 308 2.88 -28.90 -6.50
CA ALA A 308 3.66 -29.73 -5.58
C ALA A 308 5.09 -29.21 -5.40
N ALA A 309 5.50 -28.91 -4.17
CA ALA A 309 6.74 -28.20 -3.85
C ALA A 309 8.01 -28.81 -4.48
N GLN A 310 8.08 -30.13 -4.65
CA GLN A 310 9.21 -30.82 -5.30
C GLN A 310 9.41 -30.45 -6.78
N ASN A 311 8.39 -29.90 -7.43
CA ASN A 311 8.46 -29.43 -8.81
C ASN A 311 9.01 -28.01 -8.92
N TRP A 312 9.31 -27.36 -7.80
CA TRP A 312 9.67 -25.95 -7.75
C TRP A 312 10.93 -25.74 -6.93
N ARG A 313 11.65 -24.68 -7.26
CA ARG A 313 12.74 -24.16 -6.44
C ARG A 313 12.61 -22.66 -6.30
N PHE A 314 13.14 -22.16 -5.19
CA PHE A 314 13.33 -20.74 -4.96
C PHE A 314 14.49 -20.20 -5.82
N ASP A 315 14.33 -18.99 -6.35
CA ASP A 315 15.39 -18.19 -6.99
C ASP A 315 15.19 -16.72 -6.59
N GLY A 316 15.98 -16.24 -5.63
CA GLY A 316 15.93 -14.85 -5.16
C GLY A 316 17.14 -14.07 -5.65
N ARG A 317 16.92 -12.89 -6.22
CA ARG A 317 17.94 -12.13 -6.94
C ARG A 317 17.90 -10.65 -6.63
N TRP A 318 19.06 -10.08 -6.36
CA TRP A 318 19.26 -8.65 -6.51
C TRP A 318 19.40 -8.28 -7.99
N GLU A 319 18.55 -7.37 -8.46
CA GLU A 319 18.54 -6.83 -9.82
C GLU A 319 19.03 -5.36 -9.77
N PRO A 320 20.31 -5.07 -10.08
CA PRO A 320 20.89 -3.73 -9.92
C PRO A 320 20.25 -2.67 -10.81
N ASP A 321 19.85 -3.03 -12.03
CA ASP A 321 19.30 -2.07 -13.00
C ASP A 321 17.95 -1.52 -12.57
N THR A 322 17.12 -2.36 -11.94
CA THR A 322 15.82 -1.95 -11.39
C THR A 322 15.93 -1.55 -9.92
N ARG A 323 17.07 -1.82 -9.27
CA ARG A 323 17.33 -1.67 -7.83
C ARG A 323 16.28 -2.41 -6.98
N ARG A 324 15.99 -3.66 -7.35
CA ARG A 324 14.99 -4.50 -6.67
C ARG A 324 15.57 -5.85 -6.29
N TYR A 325 15.19 -6.34 -5.13
CA TYR A 325 15.32 -7.77 -4.85
C TYR A 325 14.03 -8.47 -5.30
N GLU A 326 14.15 -9.44 -6.20
CA GLU A 326 13.03 -10.18 -6.77
C GLU A 326 13.04 -11.63 -6.29
N ASN A 327 11.87 -12.12 -5.88
CA ASN A 327 11.65 -13.51 -5.51
C ASN A 327 10.92 -14.23 -6.63
N TYR A 328 11.51 -15.34 -7.09
CA TYR A 328 10.93 -16.19 -8.11
C TYR A 328 10.70 -17.61 -7.61
N LEU A 329 9.62 -18.20 -8.11
CA LEU A 329 9.33 -19.62 -8.09
C LEU A 329 9.69 -20.18 -9.46
N VAL A 330 10.54 -21.21 -9.48
CA VAL A 330 11.11 -21.75 -10.72
C VAL A 330 10.80 -23.24 -10.84
N PRO A 331 10.01 -23.67 -11.84
CA PRO A 331 9.81 -25.09 -12.14
C PRO A 331 11.12 -25.83 -12.41
N THR A 332 11.29 -26.98 -11.76
CA THR A 332 12.44 -27.89 -11.93
C THR A 332 12.28 -28.83 -13.12
N ARG A 333 11.08 -28.88 -13.72
CA ARG A 333 10.71 -29.62 -14.93
C ARG A 333 9.60 -28.85 -15.67
N GLN A 334 9.32 -29.19 -16.93
CA GLN A 334 8.16 -28.63 -17.62
C GLN A 334 6.87 -29.01 -16.86
N LEU A 335 6.00 -28.03 -16.65
CA LEU A 335 4.70 -28.19 -16.00
C LEU A 335 3.59 -27.81 -16.98
N SER A 336 2.58 -28.66 -17.09
CA SER A 336 1.38 -28.39 -17.88
C SER A 336 0.17 -28.93 -17.13
N ALA A 337 -0.90 -28.14 -17.11
CA ALA A 337 -2.16 -28.51 -16.47
C ALA A 337 -3.32 -27.77 -17.14
N THR A 338 -4.51 -28.35 -17.07
CA THR A 338 -5.75 -27.61 -17.28
C THR A 338 -6.38 -27.43 -15.90
N ILE A 339 -6.50 -26.18 -15.44
CA ILE A 339 -7.09 -25.85 -14.14
C ILE A 339 -8.24 -24.89 -14.41
N ARG A 340 -9.45 -25.24 -14.00
CA ARG A 340 -10.70 -24.49 -14.21
C ARG A 340 -10.89 -24.09 -15.68
N GLY A 341 -10.63 -25.05 -16.58
CA GLY A 341 -10.69 -24.83 -18.04
C GLY A 341 -9.53 -24.02 -18.63
N THR A 342 -8.62 -23.50 -17.82
CA THR A 342 -7.46 -22.73 -18.26
C THR A 342 -6.25 -23.63 -18.48
N VAL A 343 -5.69 -23.60 -19.70
CA VAL A 343 -4.49 -24.37 -20.05
C VAL A 343 -3.23 -23.61 -19.64
N LEU A 344 -2.55 -24.09 -18.61
CA LEU A 344 -1.30 -23.53 -18.11
C LEU A 344 -0.11 -24.35 -18.62
N ARG A 345 0.95 -23.64 -19.02
CA ARG A 345 2.25 -24.22 -19.42
C ARG A 345 3.37 -23.37 -18.87
N LEU A 346 4.30 -24.02 -18.18
CA LEU A 346 5.54 -23.44 -17.67
C LEU A 346 6.71 -24.27 -18.15
N GLU A 347 7.69 -23.62 -18.75
CA GLU A 347 8.92 -24.28 -19.17
C GLU A 347 9.84 -24.54 -17.99
N GLN A 348 10.66 -25.59 -18.07
CA GLN A 348 11.69 -25.84 -17.07
C GLN A 348 12.61 -24.62 -16.94
N ASN A 349 12.93 -24.22 -15.72
CA ASN A 349 13.74 -23.04 -15.39
C ASN A 349 13.13 -21.67 -15.77
N GLU A 350 11.88 -21.62 -16.22
CA GLU A 350 11.15 -20.36 -16.36
C GLU A 350 10.98 -19.68 -14.99
N ARG A 351 11.03 -18.35 -14.92
CA ARG A 351 10.83 -17.62 -13.67
C ARG A 351 9.39 -17.15 -13.54
N VAL A 352 8.75 -17.50 -12.44
CA VAL A 352 7.46 -16.96 -12.02
C VAL A 352 7.69 -16.04 -10.84
N ARG A 353 7.51 -14.73 -11.02
CA ARG A 353 7.71 -13.73 -9.96
C ARG A 353 6.62 -13.86 -8.90
N ILE A 354 6.93 -13.69 -7.61
CA ILE A 354 5.89 -13.66 -6.57
C ILE A 354 5.92 -12.38 -5.73
N LEU A 355 7.11 -11.85 -5.46
CA LEU A 355 7.27 -10.64 -4.65
C LEU A 355 8.58 -9.95 -5.01
N GLY A 356 8.52 -8.63 -5.14
CA GLY A 356 9.71 -7.80 -5.25
C GLY A 356 9.85 -6.89 -4.03
N SER A 357 11.04 -6.34 -3.84
CA SER A 357 11.32 -5.32 -2.82
C SER A 357 12.32 -4.31 -3.38
N GLY A 358 11.82 -3.12 -3.70
CA GLY A 358 12.61 -2.02 -4.23
C GLY A 358 13.52 -1.38 -3.19
N LYS A 359 14.61 -0.82 -3.69
CA LYS A 359 15.57 -0.01 -2.94
C LYS A 359 15.60 1.38 -3.52
N TRP A 360 14.96 2.31 -2.83
CA TRP A 360 14.66 3.64 -3.33
C TRP A 360 15.42 4.70 -2.53
N ALA A 361 16.14 5.54 -3.25
CA ALA A 361 16.80 6.69 -2.64
C ALA A 361 15.77 7.78 -2.32
N SER A 362 16.17 8.77 -1.52
CA SER A 362 15.31 9.93 -1.20
C SER A 362 14.78 10.65 -2.46
N SER A 363 15.58 10.71 -3.53
CA SER A 363 15.15 11.29 -4.81
C SER A 363 14.02 10.52 -5.50
N ASP A 364 13.96 9.20 -5.31
CA ASP A 364 12.89 8.36 -5.86
C ASP A 364 11.59 8.63 -5.09
N VAL A 365 11.65 8.64 -3.75
CA VAL A 365 10.51 8.98 -2.90
C VAL A 365 9.99 10.37 -3.26
N ALA A 366 10.85 11.39 -3.33
CA ALA A 366 10.46 12.74 -3.72
C ALA A 366 9.75 12.77 -5.09
N ARG A 367 10.30 12.07 -6.09
CA ARG A 367 9.72 12.02 -7.44
C ARG A 367 8.38 11.29 -7.49
N ILE A 368 8.23 10.17 -6.78
CA ILE A 368 6.99 9.39 -6.71
C ILE A 368 5.90 10.21 -6.02
N SER A 369 6.22 10.79 -4.86
CA SER A 369 5.30 11.59 -4.07
C SER A 369 4.89 12.91 -4.76
N ALA A 370 5.83 13.62 -5.41
CA ALA A 370 5.53 14.89 -6.09
C ALA A 370 4.52 14.75 -7.22
N LYS A 371 4.52 13.61 -7.94
CA LYS A 371 3.50 13.33 -8.98
C LYS A 371 2.08 13.29 -8.43
N GLN A 372 1.93 13.00 -7.14
CA GLN A 372 0.64 12.91 -6.45
C GLN A 372 0.32 14.17 -5.64
N GLY A 373 1.07 15.25 -5.82
CA GLY A 373 0.89 16.49 -5.08
C GLY A 373 1.36 16.43 -3.63
N LEU A 374 2.31 15.54 -3.33
CA LEU A 374 2.93 15.39 -2.01
C LEU A 374 4.38 15.86 -2.04
N GLU A 375 4.86 16.39 -0.92
CA GLU A 375 6.28 16.74 -0.73
C GLU A 375 6.84 16.14 0.56
N ILE A 376 8.15 15.89 0.58
CA ILE A 376 8.87 15.48 1.79
C ILE A 376 9.03 16.73 2.67
N GLN A 377 8.31 16.78 3.78
CA GLN A 377 8.38 17.88 4.74
C GLN A 377 9.42 17.64 5.83
N ASP A 378 9.58 16.38 6.23
CA ASP A 378 10.60 15.95 7.19
C ASP A 378 11.05 14.52 6.89
N PHE A 379 12.21 14.12 7.41
CA PHE A 379 12.67 12.75 7.33
C PHE A 379 13.65 12.40 8.45
N TRP A 380 13.62 11.13 8.83
CA TRP A 380 14.54 10.55 9.78
C TRP A 380 15.32 9.44 9.09
N LYS A 381 16.65 9.54 9.09
CA LYS A 381 17.53 8.60 8.41
C LYS A 381 18.36 7.80 9.41
N SER A 382 18.51 6.50 9.16
CA SER A 382 19.41 5.64 9.93
C SER A 382 20.87 6.06 9.74
N PRO A 383 21.69 6.11 10.80
CA PRO A 383 23.12 6.34 10.68
C PRO A 383 23.90 5.14 10.13
N GLU A 384 23.31 3.93 10.16
CA GLU A 384 24.00 2.69 9.75
C GLU A 384 23.87 2.40 8.25
N LEU A 385 22.71 2.72 7.67
CA LEU A 385 22.30 2.28 6.35
C LEU A 385 21.45 3.34 5.67
N ASP A 386 21.37 3.30 4.34
CA ASP A 386 20.40 4.12 3.61
C ASP A 386 19.00 3.55 3.83
N TYR A 387 18.40 3.93 4.95
CA TYR A 387 17.03 3.58 5.34
C TYR A 387 16.44 4.80 6.04
N SER A 388 15.27 5.24 5.58
CA SER A 388 14.67 6.47 6.06
C SER A 388 13.17 6.32 6.28
N ILE A 389 12.66 7.07 7.25
CA ILE A 389 11.24 7.30 7.47
C ILE A 389 10.96 8.74 7.04
N TYR A 390 10.04 8.93 6.10
CA TYR A 390 9.67 10.22 5.53
C TYR A 390 8.32 10.66 6.06
N TRP A 391 8.21 11.95 6.36
CA TRP A 391 6.94 12.63 6.54
C TRP A 391 6.57 13.34 5.25
N LEU A 392 5.54 12.84 4.57
CA LEU A 392 5.01 13.40 3.33
C LEU A 392 3.76 14.21 3.62
N GLN A 393 3.60 15.38 3.02
CA GLN A 393 2.37 16.17 3.16
C GLN A 393 1.85 16.67 1.80
N PRO A 394 0.53 16.89 1.67
CA PRO A 394 -0.02 17.60 0.52
C PRO A 394 0.64 18.96 0.34
N ILE A 395 1.06 19.26 -0.88
CA ILE A 395 1.57 20.58 -1.26
C ILE A 395 0.40 21.56 -1.14
N LEU A 396 0.42 22.40 -0.11
CA LEU A 396 -0.54 23.49 0.03
C LEU A 396 -0.26 24.49 -1.10
N ARG A 397 -1.13 24.51 -2.12
CA ARG A 397 -1.13 25.62 -3.08
C ARG A 397 -1.37 26.90 -2.28
N ARG A 398 -0.34 27.73 -2.10
CA ARG A 398 -0.57 29.11 -1.67
C ARG A 398 -1.49 29.70 -2.72
N HIS A 399 -2.70 30.08 -2.31
CA HIS A 399 -3.44 31.08 -3.07
C HIS A 399 -2.52 32.31 -3.09
N ASP A 400 -1.89 32.59 -4.22
CA ASP A 400 -1.39 33.93 -4.50
C ASP A 400 -2.61 34.84 -4.41
N SER A 401 -2.78 35.47 -3.24
CA SER A 401 -3.55 36.69 -3.14
C SER A 401 -2.82 37.69 -4.02
N GLY A 402 -3.25 37.79 -5.28
CA GLY A 402 -2.75 38.74 -6.25
C GLY A 402 -2.82 40.14 -5.65
N VAL A 403 -1.67 40.61 -5.15
CA VAL A 403 -1.41 42.04 -5.03
C VAL A 403 -0.81 42.42 -6.36
N ASP A 404 -1.66 43.00 -7.20
CA ASP A 404 -1.32 43.60 -8.47
C ASP A 404 -0.34 44.77 -8.19
N MET A 405 0.96 44.51 -8.29
CA MET A 405 1.99 45.54 -8.36
C MET A 405 2.31 45.83 -9.83
N ALA A 406 1.28 46.18 -10.59
CA ALA A 406 1.43 46.89 -11.86
C ALA A 406 1.59 48.38 -11.54
N GLY A 407 2.83 48.87 -11.49
CA GLY A 407 3.04 50.30 -11.35
C GLY A 407 4.45 50.80 -11.06
N ILE A 408 5.51 50.23 -11.65
CA ILE A 408 6.74 50.99 -11.91
C ILE A 408 7.30 50.57 -13.26
N SER A 409 6.93 51.30 -14.31
CA SER A 409 7.62 51.29 -15.60
C SER A 409 8.73 52.34 -15.61
N GLU A 410 9.92 51.87 -15.99
CA GLU A 410 10.93 52.52 -16.83
C GLU A 410 11.59 53.84 -16.37
N GLY A 411 12.92 53.74 -16.21
CA GLY A 411 13.83 54.88 -16.30
C GLY A 411 15.29 54.47 -16.04
N GLY A 412 16.05 54.22 -17.11
CA GLY A 412 17.50 54.40 -17.13
C GLY A 412 18.36 53.15 -17.37
N GLU A 413 18.70 52.91 -18.64
CA GLU A 413 19.94 52.26 -19.05
C GLU A 413 21.18 53.13 -18.68
N GLU A 414 22.35 52.50 -18.69
CA GLU A 414 23.71 53.02 -18.51
C GLU A 414 24.17 53.28 -17.06
N ASP A 415 24.96 52.37 -16.48
CA ASP A 415 26.41 52.58 -16.54
C ASP A 415 27.25 51.34 -16.19
N CYS A 416 28.37 51.27 -16.88
CA CYS A 416 29.30 50.16 -16.97
C CYS A 416 30.45 50.32 -15.95
N LEU A 417 30.90 49.22 -15.36
CA LEU A 417 32.29 48.98 -14.91
C LEU A 417 33.07 50.16 -14.27
N LYS A 418 33.26 50.14 -12.94
CA LYS A 418 34.54 50.38 -12.24
C LYS A 418 34.39 50.42 -10.72
N SER A 419 35.15 49.55 -10.04
CA SER A 419 36.03 49.82 -8.88
C SER A 419 35.99 48.72 -7.82
N ALA A 420 36.87 47.73 -8.01
CA ALA A 420 37.45 46.96 -6.92
C ALA A 420 38.97 47.25 -6.91
N SER A 421 39.38 48.17 -6.06
CA SER A 421 40.74 48.28 -5.48
C SER A 421 40.81 49.51 -4.59
N MET A 422 40.69 49.30 -3.28
CA MET A 422 41.71 49.65 -2.28
C MET A 422 41.36 48.99 -0.95
#